data_AF-A0A9W5TB94-F1
#
_entry.id   AF-A0A9W5TB94-F1
#
_cell.length_a   1.000
_cell.length_b   1.000
_cell.length_c   1.000
_cell.angle_alpha   90.00
_cell.angle_beta   90.00
_cell.angle_gamma   90.00
#
_symmetry.space_group_name_H-M   'P 1'
#
loop_
_entity.id
_entity.type
_entity.pdbx_description
1 polymer ?
#
loop_
_entity_poly.entity_id
_entity_poly.type
_entity_poly.pdbx_seq_one_letter_code
_entity_poly.pdbx_strand_id
1 'polypeptide(L)'
;MHRKRGSSKKYTAKGRSRYVATEEEIIARNARINGDESEEESSGEESEESPAPVTKPSRRPQRGTMPPSSSSEDDEEADSGDESSSSEFEVYNPNRNPRPVEKTGIVELSRREREELQRQNFERQKMTLMAQGKLKSAQADLARLAEIRKQREAAMARKLEQMSLKENQ
;
A
#
# COMPACT_ATOMS: atom_id res chain seq x y z
N MET A 1 -27.37 13.49 -55.10
CA MET A 1 -27.35 13.29 -53.63
C MET A 1 -25.93 13.44 -53.11
N HIS A 2 -25.66 14.31 -52.13
CA HIS A 2 -24.32 14.46 -51.55
C HIS A 2 -24.29 13.88 -50.13
N ARG A 3 -23.49 12.85 -49.91
CA ARG A 3 -23.28 12.26 -48.57
C ARG A 3 -22.42 13.22 -47.74
N LYS A 4 -22.99 13.81 -46.69
CA LYS A 4 -22.23 14.63 -45.73
C LYS A 4 -21.14 13.75 -45.10
N ARG A 5 -19.86 14.07 -45.36
CA ARG A 5 -18.73 13.40 -44.69
C ARG A 5 -18.83 13.68 -43.19
N GLY A 6 -18.59 12.65 -42.38
CA GLY A 6 -18.80 12.71 -40.93
C GLY A 6 -18.03 13.85 -40.28
N SER A 7 -18.64 14.52 -39.30
CA SER A 7 -18.01 15.59 -38.53
C SER A 7 -16.75 15.05 -37.85
N SER A 8 -15.58 15.52 -38.31
CA SER A 8 -14.30 15.21 -37.70
C SER A 8 -14.22 15.90 -36.33
N LYS A 9 -14.69 15.21 -35.29
CA LYS A 9 -14.52 15.63 -33.89
C LYS A 9 -13.02 15.74 -33.62
N LYS A 10 -12.53 16.98 -33.61
CA LYS A 10 -11.14 17.30 -33.24
C LYS A 10 -10.97 16.85 -31.79
N TYR A 11 -10.09 15.86 -31.57
CA TYR A 11 -9.68 15.45 -30.23
C TYR A 11 -9.05 16.66 -29.54
N THR A 12 -9.78 17.32 -28.64
CA THR A 12 -9.20 18.33 -27.77
C THR A 12 -8.36 17.62 -26.72
N ALA A 13 -7.14 18.08 -26.46
CA ALA A 13 -6.23 17.51 -25.45
C ALA A 13 -6.70 17.69 -23.98
N LYS A 14 -7.98 17.99 -23.76
CA LYS A 14 -8.66 17.96 -22.46
C LYS A 14 -9.05 16.53 -22.09
N GLY A 15 -8.04 15.64 -22.06
CA GLY A 15 -8.15 14.44 -21.25
C GLY A 15 -8.39 14.86 -19.80
N ARG A 16 -9.27 14.13 -19.10
CA ARG A 16 -9.51 14.31 -17.66
C ARG A 16 -8.14 14.29 -16.96
N SER A 17 -7.83 15.32 -16.16
CA SER A 17 -6.52 15.42 -15.52
C SER A 17 -6.24 14.12 -14.77
N ARG A 18 -5.04 13.55 -14.98
CA ARG A 18 -4.62 12.35 -14.27
C ARG A 18 -4.54 12.71 -12.80
N TYR A 19 -5.51 12.25 -12.03
CA TYR A 19 -5.50 12.42 -10.58
C TYR A 19 -4.34 11.59 -10.03
N VAL A 20 -3.38 12.28 -9.41
CA VAL A 20 -2.29 11.65 -8.66
C VAL A 20 -2.74 11.73 -7.20
N ALA A 21 -2.97 10.57 -6.59
CA ALA A 21 -3.39 10.50 -5.19
C ALA A 21 -2.35 11.16 -4.28
N THR A 22 -2.81 11.85 -3.24
CA THR A 22 -1.91 12.44 -2.23
C THR A 22 -1.36 11.34 -1.32
N GLU A 23 -0.24 11.62 -0.65
CA GLU A 23 0.41 10.65 0.25
C GLU A 23 -0.53 10.24 1.40
N GLU A 24 -1.29 11.19 1.96
CA GLU A 24 -2.35 10.93 2.95
C GLU A 24 -3.45 10.00 2.43
N GLU A 25 -3.84 10.13 1.16
CA GLU A 25 -4.89 9.31 0.54
C GLU A 25 -4.41 7.88 0.26
N ILE A 26 -3.12 7.71 -0.07
CA ILE A 26 -2.47 6.39 -0.20
C ILE A 26 -2.38 5.73 1.19
N ILE A 27 -1.95 6.48 2.21
CA ILE A 27 -1.89 5.99 3.59
C ILE A 27 -3.28 5.57 4.08
N ALA A 28 -4.30 6.42 3.90
CA ALA A 28 -5.67 6.13 4.31
C ALA A 28 -6.27 4.92 3.56
N ARG A 29 -5.91 4.71 2.28
CA ARG A 29 -6.32 3.52 1.53
C ARG A 29 -5.67 2.25 2.07
N ASN A 30 -4.37 2.28 2.33
CA ASN A 30 -3.65 1.11 2.86
C ASN A 30 -4.12 0.77 4.28
N ALA A 31 -4.38 1.78 5.11
CA ALA A 31 -4.93 1.58 6.46
C ALA A 31 -6.32 0.92 6.44
N ARG A 32 -7.16 1.21 5.44
CA ARG A 32 -8.47 0.53 5.27
C ARG A 32 -8.31 -0.92 4.86
N ILE A 33 -7.46 -1.20 3.87
CA ILE A 33 -7.23 -2.57 3.38
C ILE A 33 -6.70 -3.46 4.52
N ASN A 34 -5.71 -2.97 5.26
CA ASN A 34 -5.14 -3.69 6.40
C ASN A 34 -6.10 -3.77 7.61
N GLY A 35 -7.11 -2.90 7.67
CA GLY A 35 -8.15 -2.91 8.70
C GLY A 35 -9.26 -3.92 8.40
N ASP A 36 -9.75 -3.96 7.15
CA ASP A 36 -10.69 -4.99 6.67
C ASP A 36 -10.11 -6.41 6.88
N GLU A 37 -8.83 -6.64 6.53
CA GLU A 37 -8.14 -7.92 6.79
C GLU A 37 -8.11 -8.30 8.28
N SER A 38 -8.16 -7.33 9.21
CA SER A 38 -8.21 -7.60 10.65
C SER A 38 -9.62 -7.77 11.22
N GLU A 39 -10.67 -7.31 10.53
CA GLU A 39 -12.06 -7.52 10.96
C GLU A 39 -12.67 -8.81 10.37
N GLU A 40 -12.28 -9.24 9.16
CA GLU A 40 -12.65 -10.55 8.60
C GLU A 40 -12.13 -11.73 9.45
N GLU A 41 -10.94 -11.63 10.05
CA GLU A 41 -10.40 -12.61 11.01
C GLU A 41 -11.13 -12.60 12.38
N SER A 42 -11.88 -11.54 12.70
CA SER A 42 -12.55 -11.37 14.00
C SER A 42 -14.07 -11.67 13.98
N SER A 43 -14.65 -11.92 12.81
CA SER A 43 -16.11 -12.12 12.63
C SER A 43 -16.59 -13.57 12.92
N GLY A 44 -15.78 -14.38 13.61
CA GLY A 44 -15.92 -15.83 13.69
C GLY A 44 -16.67 -16.43 14.89
N GLU A 45 -17.14 -15.64 15.88
CA GLU A 45 -17.76 -16.20 17.09
C GLU A 45 -18.88 -15.30 17.70
N GLU A 46 -19.88 -15.95 18.31
CA GLU A 46 -21.05 -15.46 19.08
C GLU A 46 -22.27 -14.79 18.40
N SER A 47 -23.44 -15.43 18.52
CA SER A 47 -24.80 -14.94 18.23
C SER A 47 -25.82 -15.84 18.97
N GLU A 48 -27.07 -15.44 19.23
CA GLU A 48 -27.81 -14.20 18.89
C GLU A 48 -28.74 -13.82 20.07
N GLU A 49 -29.23 -12.58 20.14
CA GLU A 49 -30.51 -12.27 20.80
C GLU A 49 -31.18 -11.05 20.12
N SER A 50 -32.48 -11.17 19.86
CA SER A 50 -33.35 -10.27 19.06
C SER A 50 -34.18 -9.31 19.96
N PRO A 51 -35.15 -8.44 19.49
CA PRO A 51 -35.75 -8.27 18.15
C PRO A 51 -35.92 -6.80 17.62
N ALA A 52 -36.55 -6.69 16.44
CA ALA A 52 -36.70 -5.52 15.53
C ALA A 52 -37.96 -4.60 15.82
N PRO A 53 -38.48 -3.66 14.96
CA PRO A 53 -38.20 -3.35 13.53
C PRO A 53 -38.31 -1.85 13.02
N VAL A 54 -38.25 -1.70 11.66
CA VAL A 54 -38.68 -0.56 10.75
C VAL A 54 -37.97 0.83 10.82
N THR A 55 -37.68 1.58 9.73
CA THR A 55 -37.75 1.39 8.25
C THR A 55 -36.67 2.26 7.52
N LYS A 56 -36.26 1.89 6.29
CA LYS A 56 -35.44 2.72 5.36
C LYS A 56 -36.29 3.17 4.14
N PRO A 57 -35.81 4.10 3.27
CA PRO A 57 -35.03 3.63 2.11
C PRO A 57 -33.87 4.56 1.68
N SER A 58 -32.74 3.95 1.29
CA SER A 58 -31.62 4.64 0.61
C SER A 58 -31.46 4.11 -0.82
N ARG A 59 -31.29 5.02 -1.80
CA ARG A 59 -31.19 4.67 -3.23
C ARG A 59 -29.72 4.44 -3.64
N ARG A 60 -29.33 3.18 -3.85
CA ARG A 60 -28.09 2.81 -4.57
C ARG A 60 -28.30 2.93 -6.10
N PRO A 61 -27.31 3.42 -6.87
CA PRO A 61 -27.30 3.23 -8.33
C PRO A 61 -26.91 1.78 -8.67
N GLN A 62 -27.60 1.21 -9.65
CA GLN A 62 -27.45 -0.17 -10.11
C GLN A 62 -26.15 -0.34 -10.94
N ARG A 63 -25.40 -1.43 -10.73
CA ARG A 63 -24.39 -1.89 -11.69
C ARG A 63 -25.09 -2.67 -12.81
N GLY A 64 -24.61 -2.53 -14.04
CA GLY A 64 -25.28 -3.05 -15.23
C GLY A 64 -25.33 -4.58 -15.28
N THR A 65 -26.50 -5.08 -15.63
CA THR A 65 -26.74 -6.47 -16.08
C THR A 65 -25.94 -6.78 -17.36
N MET A 66 -25.36 -7.98 -17.41
CA MET A 66 -25.22 -8.73 -18.66
C MET A 66 -26.36 -9.78 -18.71
N PRO A 67 -26.89 -10.12 -19.90
CA PRO A 67 -27.96 -11.11 -20.00
C PRO A 67 -27.41 -12.55 -19.88
N PRO A 68 -28.12 -13.46 -19.20
CA PRO A 68 -27.84 -14.89 -19.30
C PRO A 68 -28.37 -15.40 -20.65
N SER A 69 -27.51 -15.99 -21.48
CA SER A 69 -27.95 -16.77 -22.64
C SER A 69 -28.34 -18.17 -22.19
N SER A 70 -29.61 -18.51 -22.33
CA SER A 70 -30.08 -19.89 -22.17
C SER A 70 -29.47 -20.78 -23.26
N SER A 71 -28.76 -21.83 -22.85
CA SER A 71 -28.64 -23.05 -23.63
C SER A 71 -29.04 -24.22 -22.73
N SER A 72 -29.84 -25.11 -23.28
CA SER A 72 -30.28 -26.38 -22.67
C SER A 72 -29.17 -27.45 -22.81
N GLU A 73 -29.55 -28.71 -22.57
CA GLU A 73 -28.72 -29.94 -22.46
C GLU A 73 -28.12 -30.02 -21.04
N ASP A 74 -28.66 -30.78 -20.08
CA ASP A 74 -29.09 -32.19 -20.08
C ASP A 74 -27.91 -33.14 -20.32
N ASP A 75 -27.38 -33.69 -19.21
CA ASP A 75 -26.52 -34.88 -19.16
C ASP A 75 -26.53 -35.40 -17.70
N GLU A 76 -27.47 -36.28 -17.38
CA GLU A 76 -27.43 -37.10 -16.17
C GLU A 76 -26.50 -38.30 -16.45
N GLU A 77 -25.25 -38.30 -15.99
CA GLU A 77 -24.44 -39.53 -15.99
C GLU A 77 -23.64 -39.78 -14.71
N ALA A 78 -23.99 -40.92 -14.11
CA ALA A 78 -23.19 -41.82 -13.29
C ALA A 78 -22.20 -41.24 -12.24
N ASP A 79 -22.69 -41.08 -11.01
CA ASP A 79 -21.91 -41.43 -9.82
C ASP A 79 -21.58 -42.95 -9.87
N SER A 80 -20.49 -43.28 -10.55
CA SER A 80 -19.96 -44.64 -10.66
C SER A 80 -18.82 -44.83 -9.66
N GLY A 81 -19.21 -44.94 -8.39
CA GLY A 81 -18.35 -45.47 -7.34
C GLY A 81 -18.01 -46.94 -7.60
N ASP A 82 -17.00 -47.18 -8.45
CA ASP A 82 -16.41 -48.50 -8.66
C ASP A 82 -15.59 -48.90 -7.42
N GLU A 83 -16.29 -49.39 -6.40
CA GLU A 83 -15.72 -50.13 -5.27
C GLU A 83 -15.25 -51.53 -5.74
N SER A 84 -14.34 -51.56 -6.72
CA SER A 84 -13.69 -52.79 -7.17
C SER A 84 -12.49 -53.13 -6.27
N SER A 85 -12.73 -54.08 -5.37
CA SER A 85 -11.73 -54.72 -4.52
C SER A 85 -10.42 -55.06 -5.24
N SER A 86 -9.33 -54.34 -4.94
CA SER A 86 -7.92 -54.79 -5.01
C SER A 86 -6.91 -53.69 -4.63
N SER A 87 -6.79 -53.34 -3.34
CA SER A 87 -5.63 -52.57 -2.82
C SER A 87 -5.40 -52.79 -1.32
N GLU A 88 -5.23 -54.06 -0.93
CA GLU A 88 -4.74 -54.45 0.41
C GLU A 88 -3.24 -54.13 0.62
N PHE A 89 -2.59 -53.52 -0.38
CA PHE A 89 -1.27 -52.92 -0.26
C PHE A 89 -1.41 -51.42 0.01
N GLU A 90 -1.06 -50.99 1.22
CA GLU A 90 -0.92 -49.58 1.53
C GLU A 90 0.21 -48.97 0.68
N VAL A 91 -0.16 -48.28 -0.41
CA VAL A 91 0.78 -47.49 -1.21
C VAL A 91 1.23 -46.30 -0.39
N TYR A 92 2.29 -46.50 0.41
CA TYR A 92 2.90 -45.47 1.23
C TYR A 92 3.62 -44.45 0.35
N ASN A 93 2.87 -43.45 -0.12
CA ASN A 93 3.43 -42.27 -0.76
C ASN A 93 4.09 -41.40 0.32
N PRO A 94 5.43 -41.24 0.34
CA PRO A 94 6.12 -40.48 1.39
C PRO A 94 5.84 -38.97 1.32
N ASN A 95 5.25 -38.48 0.23
CA ASN A 95 4.78 -37.10 0.08
C ASN A 95 3.31 -36.91 0.50
N ARG A 96 2.59 -37.99 0.89
CA ARG A 96 1.18 -37.91 1.35
C ARG A 96 1.04 -37.05 2.61
N ASN A 97 2.02 -37.14 3.50
CA ASN A 97 2.08 -36.36 4.74
C ASN A 97 3.34 -35.48 4.71
N PRO A 98 3.25 -34.17 4.44
CA PRO A 98 4.42 -33.29 4.49
C PRO A 98 4.93 -33.23 5.94
N ARG A 99 6.16 -33.70 6.18
CA ARG A 99 6.77 -33.60 7.51
C ARG A 99 6.99 -32.11 7.83
N PRO A 100 6.59 -31.62 9.00
CA PRO A 100 6.97 -30.27 9.42
C PRO A 100 8.49 -30.24 9.59
N VAL A 101 9.18 -29.49 8.73
CA VAL A 101 10.62 -29.26 8.88
C VAL A 101 10.78 -28.38 10.11
N GLU A 102 11.42 -28.90 11.16
CA GLU A 102 11.69 -28.11 12.36
C GLU A 102 12.53 -26.89 11.99
N LYS A 103 11.94 -25.70 12.15
CA LYS A 103 12.61 -24.41 11.95
C LYS A 103 13.58 -24.17 13.10
N THR A 104 14.65 -24.98 13.17
CA THR A 104 15.82 -24.66 13.98
C THR A 104 16.25 -23.25 13.62
N GLY A 105 16.44 -22.38 14.63
CA GLY A 105 16.44 -20.92 14.48
C GLY A 105 17.58 -20.30 13.67
N ILE A 106 18.33 -21.10 12.93
CA ILE A 106 19.39 -20.72 12.01
C ILE A 106 18.83 -20.83 10.59
N VAL A 107 17.85 -19.99 10.27
CA VAL A 107 17.48 -19.76 8.87
C VAL A 107 18.64 -18.99 8.25
N GLU A 108 19.51 -19.70 7.54
CA GLU A 108 20.55 -19.10 6.73
C GLU A 108 19.89 -18.29 5.62
N LEU A 109 19.68 -17.00 5.89
CA LEU A 109 19.13 -16.05 4.92
C LEU A 109 19.88 -16.20 3.61
N SER A 110 19.12 -16.30 2.52
CA SER A 110 19.67 -16.41 1.18
C SER A 110 20.69 -15.29 0.96
N ARG A 111 21.76 -15.57 0.21
CA ARG A 111 22.82 -14.58 -0.07
C ARG A 111 22.24 -13.22 -0.48
N ARG A 112 21.18 -13.24 -1.28
CA ARG A 112 20.41 -12.06 -1.71
C ARG A 112 19.77 -11.29 -0.54
N GLU A 113 19.10 -11.99 0.37
CA GLU A 113 18.45 -11.41 1.56
C GLU A 113 19.49 -10.81 2.51
N ARG A 114 20.65 -11.45 2.66
CA ARG A 114 21.77 -10.94 3.46
C ARG A 114 22.35 -9.66 2.88
N GLU A 115 22.58 -9.61 1.56
CA GLU A 115 23.05 -8.40 0.86
C GLU A 115 21.99 -7.27 0.92
N GLU A 116 20.70 -7.60 0.85
CA GLU A 116 19.60 -6.63 0.95
C GLU A 116 19.44 -6.05 2.36
N LEU A 117 19.54 -6.87 3.42
CA LEU A 117 19.58 -6.38 4.81
C LEU A 117 20.82 -5.52 5.08
N GLN A 118 21.99 -5.88 4.54
CA GLN A 118 23.19 -5.04 4.65
C GLN A 118 23.00 -3.68 3.98
N ARG A 119 22.38 -3.66 2.79
CA ARG A 119 22.02 -2.41 2.11
C ARG A 119 21.06 -1.56 2.93
N GLN A 120 19.98 -2.13 3.44
CA GLN A 120 19.02 -1.40 4.28
C GLN A 120 19.68 -0.86 5.57
N ASN A 121 20.54 -1.65 6.21
CA ASN A 121 21.29 -1.22 7.39
C ASN A 121 22.28 -0.08 7.07
N PHE A 122 22.99 -0.15 5.94
CA PHE A 122 23.86 0.93 5.48
C PHE A 122 23.08 2.22 5.16
N GLU A 123 21.94 2.11 4.48
CA GLU A 123 21.06 3.25 4.18
C GLU A 123 20.55 3.90 5.48
N ARG A 124 20.08 3.11 6.45
CA ARG A 124 19.68 3.58 7.79
C ARG A 124 20.84 4.27 8.52
N GLN A 125 22.03 3.66 8.56
CA GLN A 125 23.22 4.25 9.19
C GLN A 125 23.67 5.55 8.49
N LYS A 126 23.60 5.62 7.16
CA LYS A 126 23.89 6.83 6.41
C LYS A 126 22.92 7.96 6.78
N MET A 127 21.62 7.65 6.91
CA MET A 127 20.60 8.62 7.32
C MET A 127 20.79 9.09 8.76
N THR A 128 21.13 8.21 9.70
CA THR A 128 21.42 8.62 11.09
C THR A 128 22.71 9.45 11.18
N LEU A 129 23.76 9.11 10.44
CA LEU A 129 24.99 9.92 10.35
C LEU A 129 24.77 11.29 9.68
N MET A 130 23.84 11.38 8.73
CA MET A 130 23.41 12.64 8.12
C MET A 130 22.65 13.50 9.12
N ALA A 131 21.67 12.93 9.83
CA ALA A 131 20.92 13.62 10.89
C ALA A 131 21.81 14.07 12.06
N GLN A 132 22.84 13.29 12.41
CA GLN A 132 23.87 13.66 13.39
C GLN A 132 24.87 14.72 12.89
N GLY A 133 24.78 15.16 11.63
CA GLY A 133 25.73 16.12 11.06
C GLY A 133 27.17 15.60 10.96
N LYS A 134 27.37 14.27 10.88
CA LYS A 134 28.70 13.64 10.79
C LYS A 134 29.18 13.44 9.36
N LEU A 135 28.25 13.36 8.41
CA LEU A 135 28.57 13.22 6.98
C LEU A 135 29.00 14.58 6.40
N LYS A 136 30.05 14.62 5.56
CA LYS A 136 30.66 15.87 5.06
C LYS A 136 29.68 16.87 4.43
N SER A 137 28.66 16.40 3.71
CA SER A 137 27.61 17.28 3.17
C SER A 137 26.76 17.92 4.28
N ALA A 138 26.30 17.13 5.25
CA ALA A 138 25.54 17.64 6.39
C ALA A 138 26.38 18.62 7.24
N GLN A 139 27.69 18.40 7.36
CA GLN A 139 28.60 19.37 7.99
C GLN A 139 28.65 20.69 7.22
N ALA A 140 28.74 20.64 5.89
CA ALA A 140 28.73 21.84 5.05
C ALA A 140 27.38 22.59 5.12
N ASP A 141 26.27 21.87 5.13
CA ASP A 141 24.92 22.46 5.27
C ASP A 141 24.73 23.10 6.64
N LEU A 142 25.18 22.45 7.72
CA LEU A 142 25.17 23.03 9.07
C LEU A 142 26.09 24.25 9.19
N ALA A 143 27.28 24.22 8.58
CA ALA A 143 28.19 25.36 8.54
C ALA A 143 27.56 26.56 7.82
N ARG A 144 26.94 26.33 6.64
CA ARG A 144 26.19 27.34 5.89
C ARG A 144 25.03 27.93 6.68
N LEU A 145 24.28 27.11 7.42
CA LEU A 145 23.22 27.59 8.31
C LEU A 145 23.77 28.41 9.48
N ALA A 146 24.94 28.06 10.02
CA ALA A 146 25.61 28.82 11.07
C ALA A 146 26.11 30.19 10.55
N GLU A 147 26.64 30.27 9.32
CA GLU A 147 26.99 31.54 8.67
C GLU A 147 25.77 32.45 8.49
N ILE A 148 24.64 31.90 8.00
CA ILE A 148 23.39 32.66 7.85
C ILE A 148 22.88 33.18 9.20
N ARG A 149 22.99 32.39 10.28
CA ARG A 149 22.64 32.83 11.64
C ARG A 149 23.53 34.01 12.08
N LYS A 150 24.85 33.89 11.95
CA LYS A 150 25.81 34.98 12.27
C LYS A 150 25.54 36.24 11.48
N GLN A 151 25.25 36.13 10.18
CA GLN A 151 24.91 37.28 9.33
C GLN A 151 23.62 37.97 9.78
N ARG A 152 22.59 37.20 10.16
CA ARG A 152 21.33 37.75 10.69
C ARG A 152 21.53 38.44 12.03
N GLU A 153 22.27 37.81 12.94
CA GLU A 153 22.60 38.37 14.26
C GLU A 153 23.38 39.68 14.12
N ALA A 154 24.46 39.69 13.34
CA ALA A 154 25.24 40.91 13.07
C ALA A 154 24.42 42.01 12.38
N ALA A 155 23.48 41.66 11.51
CA ALA A 155 22.56 42.62 10.88
C ALA A 155 21.53 43.18 11.87
N MET A 156 21.05 42.38 12.84
CA MET A 156 20.17 42.84 13.91
C MET A 156 20.92 43.73 14.92
N ALA A 157 22.13 43.34 15.33
CA ALA A 157 22.99 44.14 16.19
C ALA A 157 23.28 45.52 15.57
N ARG A 158 23.74 45.57 14.30
CA ARG A 158 23.96 46.83 13.57
C ARG A 158 22.69 47.68 13.44
N LYS A 159 21.51 47.06 13.31
CA LYS A 159 20.23 47.81 13.31
C LYS A 159 19.91 48.40 14.68
N LEU A 160 20.12 47.65 15.76
CA LEU A 160 19.90 48.12 17.13
C LEU A 160 20.86 49.27 17.49
N GLU A 161 22.14 49.14 17.16
CA GLU A 161 23.15 50.20 17.30
C GLU A 161 22.74 51.47 16.53
N GLN A 162 22.29 51.33 15.28
CA GLN A 162 21.83 52.47 14.48
C GLN A 162 20.56 53.12 15.02
N MET A 163 19.70 52.38 15.73
CA MET A 163 18.52 52.96 16.39
C MET A 163 18.92 53.71 17.67
N SER A 164 19.76 53.10 18.52
CA SER A 164 20.21 53.76 19.76
C SER A 164 21.06 55.01 19.50
N LEU A 165 21.86 55.03 18.43
CA LEU A 165 22.60 56.23 18.03
C LEU A 165 21.70 57.36 17.51
N LYS A 166 20.53 57.04 16.94
CA LYS A 166 19.52 58.03 16.50
C LYS A 166 18.61 58.51 17.63
N GLU A 167 18.48 57.74 18.69
CA GLU A 167 17.69 58.09 19.88
C GLU A 167 18.49 58.98 20.85
N ASN A 168 19.83 58.90 20.80
CA ASN A 168 20.76 59.74 21.57
C ASN A 168 21.29 60.97 20.78
N GLN A 169 20.65 61.35 19.68
CA GLN A 169 20.97 62.54 18.86
C GLN A 169 19.74 63.47 18.74
#